data_AF-A0A7K4U0Z2-F1
#
_entry.id   AF-A0A7K4U0Z2-F1
#
_cell.length_a   1.000
_cell.length_b   1.000
_cell.length_c   1.000
_cell.angle_alpha   90.00
_cell.angle_beta   90.00
_cell.angle_gamma   90.00
#
_symmetry.space_group_name_H-M   'P 1'
#
loop_
_entity.id
_entity.type
_entity.pdbx_description
1 polymer ?
#
loop_
_entity_poly.entity_id
_entity_poly.type
_entity_poly.pdbx_seq_one_letter_code
_entity_poly.pdbx_strand_id
1 'polypeptide(L)'
;LALFNSRFLRLCADADPRVRPLGYALRLWAGRQRLAGNGAGGGPLLTNYALMLLLVLFLQSRSPPVLPSVRRLQRLAGPQDRARVGGWDCSFPRDVAELEPSGNTQSAASLLAEFFSYFSSLDLGGLLLSPLEGRALPRPPPEALGGLRPGPLTLQDPFELSHNVAANVTPRTVSRFVRCCRDAARLCRGPEFARRSRRGRPWGVLRLLQPGPAGNPADSREKFLIAIPGAAPRRDLCAAVRFVLGDVLGCGCEPKRTPGTPPGTARGHREGGTGGPRGEFGV
;
A
#
# COMPACT_ATOMS: atom_id res chain seq x y z
N LEU A 1 -22.29 -1.67 9.34
CA LEU A 1 -20.89 -2.17 9.50
C LEU A 1 -19.97 -1.72 8.36
N ALA A 2 -20.32 -1.94 7.09
CA ALA A 2 -19.50 -1.51 5.93
C ALA A 2 -19.06 -0.02 5.94
N LEU A 3 -19.90 0.90 6.41
CA LEU A 3 -19.54 2.32 6.59
C LEU A 3 -18.38 2.50 7.59
N PHE A 4 -18.43 1.82 8.73
CA PHE A 4 -17.40 1.88 9.75
C PHE A 4 -16.11 1.22 9.27
N ASN A 5 -16.20 0.08 8.56
CA ASN A 5 -15.04 -0.54 7.92
C ASN A 5 -14.34 0.40 6.94
N SER A 6 -15.12 1.13 6.14
CA SER A 6 -14.59 2.11 5.18
C SER A 6 -13.93 3.30 5.88
N ARG A 7 -14.54 3.80 6.96
CA ARG A 7 -13.97 4.87 7.80
C ARG A 7 -12.70 4.43 8.52
N PHE A 8 -12.67 3.20 9.03
CA PHE A 8 -11.49 2.61 9.66
C PHE A 8 -10.32 2.47 8.68
N LEU A 9 -10.56 1.97 7.46
CA LEU A 9 -9.51 1.88 6.45
C LEU A 9 -9.02 3.27 6.02
N ARG A 10 -9.89 4.28 6.02
CA ARG A 10 -9.50 5.68 5.78
C ARG A 10 -8.62 6.20 6.91
N LEU A 11 -9.02 6.04 8.16
CA LEU A 11 -8.22 6.42 9.32
C LEU A 11 -6.84 5.75 9.27
N CYS A 12 -6.75 4.45 8.97
CA CYS A 12 -5.48 3.76 8.80
C CYS A 12 -4.62 4.38 7.68
N ALA A 13 -5.24 4.75 6.56
CA ALA A 13 -4.55 5.36 5.43
C ALA A 13 -4.06 6.79 5.71
N ASP A 14 -4.66 7.46 6.68
CA ASP A 14 -4.30 8.81 7.10
C ASP A 14 -3.31 8.78 8.29
N ALA A 15 -3.35 7.73 9.12
CA ALA A 15 -2.49 7.53 10.29
C ALA A 15 -1.00 7.37 9.98
N ASP A 16 -0.65 6.83 8.80
CA ASP A 16 0.74 6.71 8.40
C ASP A 16 0.90 6.85 6.87
N PRO A 17 1.84 7.70 6.39
CA PRO A 17 2.00 7.98 4.96
C PRO A 17 2.42 6.76 4.13
N ARG A 18 2.96 5.70 4.75
CA ARG A 18 3.41 4.48 4.07
C ARG A 18 2.24 3.55 3.71
N VAL A 19 1.08 3.70 4.35
CA VAL A 19 -0.08 2.80 4.19
C VAL A 19 -0.67 2.87 2.78
N ARG A 20 -0.87 4.08 2.24
CA ARG A 20 -1.44 4.27 0.90
C ARG A 20 -0.53 3.68 -0.19
N PRO A 21 0.78 3.98 -0.24
CA PRO A 21 1.69 3.36 -1.20
C PRO A 21 1.74 1.83 -1.11
N LEU A 22 1.83 1.27 0.11
CA LEU A 22 1.81 -0.17 0.32
C LEU A 22 0.50 -0.80 -0.19
N GLY A 23 -0.63 -0.17 0.13
CA GLY A 23 -1.95 -0.60 -0.32
C GLY A 23 -2.09 -0.60 -1.85
N TYR A 24 -1.52 0.38 -2.55
CA TYR A 24 -1.50 0.39 -4.02
C TYR A 24 -0.58 -0.68 -4.58
N ALA A 25 0.65 -0.80 -4.06
CA ALA A 25 1.62 -1.79 -4.52
C ALA A 25 1.07 -3.22 -4.37
N LEU A 26 0.47 -3.53 -3.22
CA LEU A 26 -0.11 -4.85 -2.96
C LEU A 26 -1.35 -5.14 -3.81
N ARG A 27 -2.22 -4.14 -4.06
CA ARG A 27 -3.37 -4.32 -4.96
C ARG A 27 -2.93 -4.62 -6.38
N LEU A 28 -1.95 -3.87 -6.91
CA LEU A 28 -1.41 -4.11 -8.25
C LEU A 28 -0.72 -5.47 -8.34
N TRP A 29 0.10 -5.82 -7.35
CA TRP A 29 0.75 -7.12 -7.28
C TRP A 29 -0.28 -8.25 -7.22
N ALA A 30 -1.24 -8.20 -6.30
CA ALA A 30 -2.24 -9.25 -6.13
C ALA A 30 -3.13 -9.42 -7.37
N GLY A 31 -3.48 -8.31 -8.04
CA GLY A 31 -4.20 -8.36 -9.32
C GLY A 31 -3.40 -9.07 -10.41
N ARG A 32 -2.12 -8.71 -10.58
CA ARG A 32 -1.22 -9.35 -11.56
C ARG A 32 -0.97 -10.82 -11.26
N GLN A 33 -0.86 -11.18 -9.98
CA GLN A 33 -0.72 -12.57 -9.57
C GLN A 33 -2.05 -13.34 -9.54
N ARG A 34 -3.18 -12.71 -9.91
CA ARG A 34 -4.55 -13.26 -9.86
C ARG A 34 -4.89 -13.87 -8.49
N LEU A 35 -4.51 -13.15 -7.44
CA LEU A 35 -4.78 -13.47 -6.04
C LEU A 35 -5.97 -12.69 -5.50
N ALA A 36 -6.25 -11.52 -6.08
CA ALA A 36 -7.35 -10.64 -5.72
C ALA A 36 -7.95 -9.97 -6.96
N GLY A 37 -9.13 -9.35 -6.81
CA GLY A 37 -9.73 -8.51 -7.83
C GLY A 37 -10.66 -9.23 -8.81
N ASN A 38 -11.61 -10.02 -8.30
CA ASN A 38 -12.69 -10.55 -9.13
C ASN A 38 -13.54 -9.40 -9.69
N GLY A 39 -13.56 -9.23 -11.02
CA GLY A 39 -14.39 -8.23 -11.69
C GLY A 39 -15.90 -8.51 -11.61
N ALA A 40 -16.30 -9.74 -11.31
CA ALA A 40 -17.71 -10.18 -11.26
C ALA A 40 -18.25 -10.43 -9.83
N GLY A 41 -17.44 -10.25 -8.78
CA GLY A 41 -17.81 -10.67 -7.42
C GLY A 41 -17.89 -12.21 -7.25
N GLY A 42 -17.84 -12.71 -6.01
CA GLY A 42 -18.22 -14.11 -5.69
C GLY A 42 -17.21 -15.25 -5.97
N GLY A 43 -16.07 -15.01 -6.63
CA GLY A 43 -15.06 -16.07 -6.87
C GLY A 43 -14.12 -16.39 -5.68
N PRO A 44 -13.25 -17.41 -5.80
CA PRO A 44 -12.44 -17.95 -4.68
C PRO A 44 -11.21 -17.10 -4.31
N LEU A 45 -11.09 -15.90 -4.87
CA LEU A 45 -9.95 -15.00 -4.69
C LEU A 45 -10.16 -14.07 -3.50
N LEU A 46 -9.08 -13.45 -3.01
CA LEU A 46 -9.19 -12.41 -1.99
C LEU A 46 -10.01 -11.24 -2.54
N THR A 47 -10.91 -10.71 -1.71
CA THR A 47 -11.51 -9.40 -1.99
C THR A 47 -10.46 -8.31 -1.77
N ASN A 48 -10.62 -7.16 -2.42
CA ASN A 48 -9.76 -6.01 -2.16
C ASN A 48 -9.83 -5.59 -0.69
N TYR A 49 -11.00 -5.75 -0.05
CA TYR A 49 -11.17 -5.49 1.37
C TYR A 49 -10.32 -6.42 2.23
N ALA A 50 -10.38 -7.74 2.00
CA ALA A 50 -9.57 -8.71 2.72
C ALA A 50 -8.06 -8.47 2.52
N LEU A 51 -7.63 -8.13 1.30
CA LEU A 51 -6.23 -7.80 1.03
C LEU A 51 -5.76 -6.56 1.81
N MET A 52 -6.59 -5.52 1.89
CA MET A 52 -6.28 -4.32 2.67
C MET A 52 -6.24 -4.61 4.18
N LEU A 53 -7.11 -5.50 4.68
CA LEU A 53 -7.05 -5.93 6.08
C LEU A 53 -5.81 -6.77 6.41
N LEU A 54 -5.32 -7.60 5.48
CA LEU A 54 -4.03 -8.29 5.65
C LEU A 54 -2.88 -7.28 5.78
N LEU A 55 -2.88 -6.20 4.98
CA LEU A 55 -1.90 -5.11 5.11
C LEU A 55 -2.03 -4.42 6.47
N VAL A 56 -3.24 -4.05 6.89
CA VAL A 56 -3.47 -3.40 8.19
C VAL A 56 -2.97 -4.28 9.33
N LEU A 57 -3.33 -5.56 9.35
CA LEU A 57 -2.86 -6.52 10.36
C LEU A 57 -1.33 -6.63 10.37
N PHE A 58 -0.71 -6.73 9.19
CA PHE A 58 0.74 -6.79 9.07
C PHE A 58 1.40 -5.55 9.70
N LEU A 59 0.87 -4.36 9.42
CA LEU A 59 1.35 -3.09 9.97
C LEU A 59 1.11 -2.97 11.49
N GLN A 60 0.01 -3.51 12.00
CA GLN A 60 -0.26 -3.64 13.43
C GLN A 60 0.71 -4.58 14.13
N SER A 61 1.14 -5.65 13.45
CA SER A 61 2.05 -6.67 13.99
C SER A 61 3.52 -6.27 13.99
N ARG A 62 3.88 -5.07 13.49
CA ARG A 62 5.27 -4.60 13.49
C ARG A 62 5.73 -4.26 14.91
N SER A 63 7.04 -4.24 15.11
CA SER A 63 7.66 -3.82 16.37
C SER A 63 8.72 -2.75 16.08
N PRO A 64 8.49 -1.48 16.45
CA PRO A 64 7.22 -0.93 16.96
C PRO A 64 6.08 -0.97 15.91
N PRO A 65 4.81 -0.95 16.32
CA PRO A 65 3.67 -1.03 15.42
C PRO A 65 3.58 0.21 14.52
N VAL A 66 3.26 0.02 13.24
CA VAL A 66 3.00 1.12 12.30
C VAL A 66 1.57 1.64 12.43
N LEU A 67 0.63 0.75 12.72
CA LEU A 67 -0.77 1.09 12.97
C LEU A 67 -1.21 0.55 14.35
N PRO A 68 -2.09 1.26 15.07
CA PRO A 68 -2.67 0.72 16.29
C PRO A 68 -3.66 -0.42 15.99
N SER A 69 -3.81 -1.35 16.93
CA SER A 69 -4.89 -2.35 16.87
C SER A 69 -6.26 -1.71 17.03
N VAL A 70 -7.32 -2.36 16.54
CA VAL A 70 -8.69 -1.80 16.70
C VAL A 70 -9.07 -1.73 18.17
N ARG A 71 -8.63 -2.69 19.00
CA ARG A 71 -8.84 -2.62 20.46
C ARG A 71 -8.16 -1.39 21.07
N ARG A 72 -6.98 -0.99 20.57
CA ARG A 72 -6.34 0.25 21.03
C ARG A 72 -7.16 1.46 20.61
N LEU A 73 -7.65 1.50 19.38
CA LEU A 73 -8.52 2.58 18.89
C LEU A 73 -9.82 2.68 19.70
N GLN A 74 -10.49 1.57 20.00
CA GLN A 74 -11.68 1.53 20.84
C GLN A 74 -11.45 2.13 22.24
N ARG A 75 -10.25 1.95 22.80
CA ARG A 75 -9.87 2.55 24.10
C ARG A 75 -9.57 4.04 24.02
N LEU A 76 -9.17 4.54 22.85
CA LEU A 76 -8.93 5.96 22.60
C LEU A 76 -10.21 6.72 22.26
N ALA A 77 -11.25 6.01 21.82
CA ALA A 77 -12.52 6.61 21.41
C ALA A 77 -13.15 7.47 22.51
N GLY A 78 -13.39 8.75 22.20
CA GLY A 78 -14.06 9.67 23.10
C GLY A 78 -15.57 9.41 23.18
N PRO A 79 -16.32 10.15 24.03
CA PRO A 79 -17.77 10.03 24.13
C PRO A 79 -18.50 10.20 22.78
N GLN A 80 -17.97 11.06 21.90
CA GLN A 80 -18.54 11.36 20.58
C GLN A 80 -18.23 10.28 19.53
N ASP A 81 -17.26 9.41 19.79
CA ASP A 81 -16.85 8.33 18.89
C ASP A 81 -17.57 7.01 19.16
N ARG A 82 -18.30 6.95 20.28
CA ARG A 82 -19.03 5.75 20.68
C ARG A 82 -20.05 5.37 19.62
N ALA A 83 -19.89 4.17 19.09
CA ALA A 83 -20.80 3.63 18.08
C ALA A 83 -20.98 2.13 18.29
N ARG A 84 -22.24 1.69 18.36
CA ARG A 84 -22.60 0.27 18.34
C ARG A 84 -23.53 -0.02 17.19
N VAL A 85 -23.23 -1.04 16.39
CA VAL A 85 -24.04 -1.43 15.23
C VAL A 85 -24.19 -2.95 15.23
N GLY A 86 -25.43 -3.44 15.30
CA GLY A 86 -25.70 -4.88 15.33
C GLY A 86 -25.05 -5.60 16.52
N GLY A 87 -24.96 -4.93 17.68
CA GLY A 87 -24.30 -5.48 18.88
C GLY A 87 -22.78 -5.34 18.91
N TRP A 88 -22.14 -4.96 17.79
CA TRP A 88 -20.70 -4.80 17.69
C TRP A 88 -20.25 -3.39 18.07
N ASP A 89 -19.11 -3.31 18.77
CA ASP A 89 -18.45 -2.04 19.10
C ASP A 89 -17.64 -1.52 17.92
N CYS A 90 -18.14 -0.45 17.30
CA CYS A 90 -17.54 0.22 16.16
C CYS A 90 -16.87 1.55 16.55
N SER A 91 -16.55 1.73 17.84
CA SER A 91 -15.99 2.98 18.35
C SER A 91 -14.50 3.11 18.01
N PHE A 92 -14.11 4.26 17.45
CA PHE A 92 -12.72 4.65 17.21
C PHE A 92 -12.63 6.15 16.93
N PRO A 93 -11.49 6.81 17.22
CA PRO A 93 -11.29 8.22 16.92
C PRO A 93 -11.61 8.58 15.47
N ARG A 94 -12.32 9.68 15.26
CA ARG A 94 -12.70 10.13 13.91
C ARG A 94 -11.59 10.94 13.25
N ASP A 95 -10.75 11.61 14.05
CA ASP A 95 -9.61 12.37 13.58
C ASP A 95 -8.30 11.60 13.82
N VAL A 96 -7.42 11.63 12.83
CA VAL A 96 -6.08 11.07 12.91
C VAL A 96 -5.19 11.87 13.88
N ALA A 97 -5.49 13.16 14.09
CA ALA A 97 -4.78 14.01 15.04
C ALA A 97 -4.88 13.51 16.49
N GLU A 98 -5.85 12.66 16.80
CA GLU A 98 -6.02 12.01 18.09
C GLU A 98 -5.12 10.77 18.27
N LEU A 99 -4.38 10.38 17.23
CA LEU A 99 -3.49 9.23 17.25
C LEU A 99 -2.04 9.66 17.42
N GLU A 100 -1.33 8.99 18.32
CA GLU A 100 0.11 9.14 18.44
C GLU A 100 0.82 8.63 17.18
N PRO A 101 1.81 9.38 16.64
CA PRO A 101 2.60 8.91 15.52
C PRO A 101 3.31 7.58 15.82
N SER A 102 3.41 6.71 14.82
CA SER A 102 4.12 5.45 14.98
C SER A 102 5.61 5.67 15.21
N GLY A 103 6.18 5.00 16.21
CA GLY A 103 7.63 4.98 16.43
C GLY A 103 8.42 4.13 15.41
N ASN A 104 7.74 3.53 14.43
CA ASN A 104 8.37 2.68 13.41
C ASN A 104 9.03 3.50 12.31
N THR A 105 10.33 3.27 12.10
CA THR A 105 11.18 4.01 11.15
C THR A 105 11.47 3.24 9.85
N GLN A 106 10.89 2.05 9.65
CA GLN A 106 11.13 1.25 8.45
C GLN A 106 10.62 1.95 7.17
N SER A 107 11.37 1.84 6.08
CA SER A 107 10.90 2.36 4.79
C SER A 107 9.72 1.54 4.25
N ALA A 108 8.90 2.15 3.37
CA ALA A 108 7.82 1.43 2.70
C ALA A 108 8.33 0.23 1.88
N ALA A 109 9.52 0.33 1.26
CA ALA A 109 10.13 -0.78 0.55
C ALA A 109 10.50 -1.96 1.49
N SER A 110 11.03 -1.66 2.68
CA SER A 110 11.34 -2.68 3.69
C SER A 110 10.07 -3.35 4.21
N LEU A 111 9.05 -2.55 4.56
CA LEU A 111 7.74 -3.07 4.99
C LEU A 111 7.08 -3.93 3.92
N LEU A 112 7.20 -3.57 2.63
CA LEU A 112 6.68 -4.39 1.53
C LEU A 112 7.39 -5.75 1.44
N ALA A 113 8.72 -5.76 1.55
CA ALA A 113 9.51 -6.99 1.56
C ALA A 113 9.16 -7.88 2.76
N GLU A 114 9.00 -7.27 3.93
CA GLU A 114 8.62 -7.96 5.16
C GLU A 114 7.18 -8.48 5.12
N PHE A 115 6.25 -7.78 4.45
CA PHE A 115 4.88 -8.28 4.25
C PHE A 115 4.90 -9.65 3.56
N PHE A 116 5.66 -9.75 2.47
CA PHE A 116 5.82 -11.01 1.74
C PHE A 116 6.50 -12.07 2.60
N SER A 117 7.57 -11.72 3.30
CA SER A 117 8.29 -12.64 4.17
C SER A 117 7.37 -13.18 5.29
N TYR A 118 6.64 -12.29 5.96
CA TYR A 118 5.71 -12.58 7.04
C TYR A 118 4.66 -13.60 6.59
N PHE A 119 3.85 -13.27 5.58
CA PHE A 119 2.79 -14.15 5.13
C PHE A 119 3.26 -15.42 4.42
N SER A 120 4.50 -15.46 3.91
CA SER A 120 5.08 -16.68 3.34
C SER A 120 5.50 -17.73 4.38
N SER A 121 5.65 -17.30 5.64
CA SER A 121 6.18 -18.09 6.75
C SER A 121 5.11 -18.61 7.72
N LEU A 122 3.90 -18.04 7.67
CA LEU A 122 2.80 -18.42 8.56
C LEU A 122 2.08 -19.68 8.09
N ASP A 123 1.67 -20.51 9.04
CA ASP A 123 0.63 -21.52 8.83
C ASP A 123 -0.76 -20.88 8.94
N LEU A 124 -1.25 -20.32 7.83
CA LEU A 124 -2.52 -19.59 7.79
C LEU A 124 -3.74 -20.44 8.16
N GLY A 125 -3.66 -21.77 8.01
CA GLY A 125 -4.78 -22.68 8.33
C GLY A 125 -4.98 -22.86 9.83
N GLY A 126 -3.91 -22.73 10.62
CA GLY A 126 -3.92 -22.84 12.08
C GLY A 126 -4.12 -21.52 12.82
N LEU A 127 -4.26 -20.40 12.11
CA LEU A 127 -4.26 -19.07 12.70
C LEU A 127 -5.61 -18.33 12.55
N LEU A 128 -5.93 -17.55 13.58
CA LEU A 128 -6.90 -16.46 13.54
C LEU A 128 -6.13 -15.15 13.34
N LEU A 129 -6.32 -14.53 12.18
CA LEU A 129 -5.75 -13.21 11.88
C LEU A 129 -6.71 -12.14 12.40
N SER A 130 -6.35 -11.45 13.49
CA SER A 130 -7.25 -10.52 14.19
C SER A 130 -6.75 -9.07 14.16
N PRO A 131 -7.33 -8.20 13.30
CA PRO A 131 -7.09 -6.76 13.35
C PRO A 131 -7.52 -6.12 14.68
N LEU A 132 -8.47 -6.76 15.39
CA LEU A 132 -8.88 -6.36 16.73
C LEU A 132 -7.70 -6.37 17.70
N GLU A 133 -6.98 -7.48 17.72
CA GLU A 133 -5.81 -7.69 18.58
C GLU A 133 -4.50 -7.19 17.95
N GLY A 134 -4.51 -6.88 16.65
CA GLY A 134 -3.34 -6.43 15.90
C GLY A 134 -2.32 -7.52 15.61
N ARG A 135 -2.71 -8.80 15.64
CA ARG A 135 -1.78 -9.94 15.51
C ARG A 135 -2.46 -11.20 15.00
N ALA A 136 -1.64 -12.13 14.52
CA ALA A 136 -2.04 -13.51 14.30
C ALA A 136 -2.05 -14.28 15.62
N LEU A 137 -3.12 -15.01 15.87
CA LEU A 137 -3.32 -15.82 17.08
C LEU A 137 -3.47 -17.29 16.69
N PRO A 138 -3.08 -18.25 17.56
CA PRO A 138 -3.53 -19.62 17.42
C PRO A 138 -5.05 -19.65 17.30
N ARG A 139 -5.57 -20.37 16.30
CA ARG A 139 -7.02 -20.44 16.10
C ARG A 139 -7.65 -21.21 17.29
N PRO A 140 -8.58 -20.59 18.03
CA PRO A 140 -9.26 -21.26 19.12
C PRO A 140 -10.21 -22.36 18.60
N PRO A 141 -10.67 -23.26 19.48
CA PRO A 141 -11.64 -24.27 19.10
C PRO A 141 -12.98 -23.65 18.66
N PRO A 142 -13.79 -24.35 17.84
CA PRO A 142 -14.98 -23.79 17.18
C PRO A 142 -16.00 -23.12 18.12
N GLU A 143 -16.13 -23.63 19.35
CA GLU A 143 -17.07 -23.14 20.36
C GLU A 143 -16.67 -21.75 20.87
N ALA A 144 -15.37 -21.45 20.88
CA ALA A 144 -14.81 -20.18 21.31
C ALA A 144 -14.73 -19.12 20.19
N LEU A 145 -15.12 -19.47 18.96
CA LEU A 145 -15.09 -18.57 17.79
C LEU A 145 -16.28 -17.60 17.73
N GLY A 146 -17.26 -17.72 18.63
CA GLY A 146 -18.36 -16.74 18.74
C GLY A 146 -19.17 -16.57 17.44
N GLY A 147 -19.37 -17.67 16.69
CA GLY A 147 -20.05 -17.65 15.39
C GLY A 147 -19.15 -17.38 14.19
N LEU A 148 -17.86 -17.04 14.38
CA LEU A 148 -16.89 -16.90 13.30
C LEU A 148 -16.66 -18.25 12.61
N ARG A 149 -17.02 -18.35 11.33
CA ARG A 149 -16.79 -19.56 10.53
C ARG A 149 -15.33 -19.62 10.07
N PRO A 150 -14.52 -20.56 10.58
CA PRO A 150 -13.13 -20.68 10.16
C PRO A 150 -13.04 -21.23 8.74
N GLY A 151 -11.94 -20.90 8.08
CA GLY A 151 -11.62 -21.41 6.75
C GLY A 151 -10.13 -21.66 6.57
N PRO A 152 -9.69 -21.95 5.34
CA PRO A 152 -8.27 -22.09 5.01
C PRO A 152 -7.45 -20.82 5.30
N LEU A 153 -8.13 -19.67 5.26
CA LEU A 153 -7.65 -18.38 5.78
C LEU A 153 -8.75 -17.80 6.66
N THR A 154 -8.45 -17.58 7.93
CA THR A 154 -9.40 -17.01 8.89
C THR A 154 -8.97 -15.58 9.22
N LEU A 155 -9.49 -14.62 8.46
CA LEU A 155 -9.25 -13.19 8.67
C LEU A 155 -10.51 -12.55 9.25
N GLN A 156 -10.42 -12.13 10.50
CA GLN A 156 -11.54 -11.56 11.23
C GLN A 156 -11.81 -10.12 10.75
N ASP A 157 -13.09 -9.77 10.62
CA ASP A 157 -13.48 -8.36 10.46
C ASP A 157 -13.11 -7.55 11.72
N PRO A 158 -12.65 -6.29 11.58
CA PRO A 158 -12.24 -5.46 12.72
C PRO A 158 -13.36 -5.19 13.74
N PHE A 159 -14.64 -5.23 13.34
CA PHE A 159 -15.77 -4.92 14.22
C PHE A 159 -16.76 -6.08 14.33
N GLU A 160 -17.17 -6.68 13.22
CA GLU A 160 -18.08 -7.83 13.22
C GLU A 160 -17.31 -9.13 13.49
N LEU A 161 -17.03 -9.44 14.75
CA LEU A 161 -16.06 -10.49 15.10
C LEU A 161 -16.49 -11.91 14.71
N SER A 162 -17.77 -12.12 14.37
CA SER A 162 -18.32 -13.34 13.78
C SER A 162 -18.17 -13.43 12.26
N HIS A 163 -17.62 -12.40 11.60
CA HIS A 163 -17.44 -12.35 10.16
C HIS A 163 -15.99 -12.63 9.75
N ASN A 164 -15.80 -13.69 8.95
CA ASN A 164 -14.52 -13.99 8.30
C ASN A 164 -14.54 -13.38 6.90
N VAL A 165 -13.78 -12.30 6.69
CA VAL A 165 -13.74 -11.55 5.42
C VAL A 165 -13.09 -12.36 4.28
N ALA A 166 -12.45 -13.48 4.62
CA ALA A 166 -11.83 -14.43 3.71
C ALA A 166 -12.59 -15.77 3.62
N ALA A 167 -13.85 -15.83 4.07
CA ALA A 167 -14.64 -17.07 4.05
C ALA A 167 -14.83 -17.68 2.63
N ASN A 168 -14.75 -16.86 1.58
CA ASN A 168 -14.82 -17.31 0.19
C ASN A 168 -13.51 -17.92 -0.34
N VAL A 169 -12.40 -17.78 0.40
CA VAL A 169 -11.07 -18.13 -0.07
C VAL A 169 -10.82 -19.64 0.10
N THR A 170 -10.47 -20.30 -1.00
CA THR A 170 -10.21 -21.76 -1.02
C THR A 170 -8.79 -22.11 -0.57
N PRO A 171 -8.51 -23.37 -0.17
CA PRO A 171 -7.14 -23.81 0.15
C PRO A 171 -6.17 -23.58 -1.00
N ARG A 172 -6.61 -23.80 -2.26
CA ARG A 172 -5.80 -23.55 -3.46
C ARG A 172 -5.37 -22.08 -3.57
N THR A 173 -6.29 -21.15 -3.28
CA THR A 173 -5.98 -19.71 -3.27
C THR A 173 -4.99 -19.38 -2.15
N VAL A 174 -5.15 -19.95 -0.96
CA VAL A 174 -4.20 -19.76 0.16
C VAL A 174 -2.81 -20.28 -0.19
N SER A 175 -2.69 -21.51 -0.69
CA SER A 175 -1.40 -22.08 -1.11
C SER A 175 -0.74 -21.23 -2.20
N ARG A 176 -1.53 -20.71 -3.16
CA ARG A 176 -1.03 -19.80 -4.19
C ARG A 176 -0.56 -18.48 -3.59
N PHE A 177 -1.31 -17.89 -2.66
CA PHE A 177 -0.94 -16.66 -1.97
C PHE A 177 0.39 -16.82 -1.22
N VAL A 178 0.52 -17.88 -0.40
CA VAL A 178 1.76 -18.18 0.35
C VAL A 178 2.95 -18.38 -0.59
N ARG A 179 2.77 -19.11 -1.70
CA ARG A 179 3.82 -19.30 -2.71
C ARG A 179 4.22 -17.97 -3.37
N CYS A 180 3.26 -17.17 -3.82
CA CYS A 180 3.53 -15.87 -4.44
C CYS A 180 4.22 -14.92 -3.45
N CYS A 181 3.83 -14.92 -2.17
CA CYS A 181 4.54 -14.19 -1.11
C CYS A 181 5.98 -14.68 -0.96
N ARG A 182 6.22 -15.99 -0.97
CA ARG A 182 7.58 -16.55 -0.88
C ARG A 182 8.47 -16.11 -2.04
N ASP A 183 7.93 -16.12 -3.25
CA ASP A 183 8.67 -15.73 -4.45
C ASP A 183 8.92 -14.21 -4.47
N ALA A 184 7.94 -13.41 -4.08
CA ALA A 184 8.08 -11.96 -3.91
C ALA A 184 9.12 -11.61 -2.82
N ALA A 185 9.12 -12.30 -1.67
CA ALA A 185 10.10 -12.11 -0.61
C ALA A 185 11.53 -12.42 -1.09
N ARG A 186 11.71 -13.49 -1.89
CA ARG A 186 13.00 -13.82 -2.50
C ARG A 186 13.45 -12.72 -3.47
N LEU A 187 12.53 -12.20 -4.28
CA LEU A 187 12.81 -11.11 -5.20
C LEU A 187 13.24 -9.83 -4.46
N CYS A 188 12.56 -9.49 -3.36
CA CYS A 188 12.88 -8.32 -2.56
C CYS A 188 14.27 -8.36 -1.91
N ARG A 189 14.83 -9.55 -1.67
CA ARG A 189 16.21 -9.73 -1.18
C ARG A 189 17.26 -9.59 -2.28
N GLY A 190 16.84 -9.65 -3.55
CA GLY A 190 17.74 -9.57 -4.70
C GLY A 190 18.23 -8.15 -4.99
N PRO A 191 19.41 -8.01 -5.64
CA PRO A 191 19.97 -6.70 -5.99
C PRO A 191 19.09 -5.92 -6.96
N GLU A 192 18.27 -6.60 -7.76
CA GLU A 192 17.33 -5.99 -8.71
C GLU A 192 16.17 -5.26 -8.02
N PHE A 193 15.88 -5.57 -6.76
CA PHE A 193 14.87 -4.86 -5.98
C PHE A 193 15.44 -3.58 -5.36
N ALA A 194 16.64 -3.67 -4.80
CA ALA A 194 17.29 -2.56 -4.10
C ALA A 194 17.96 -1.54 -5.02
N ARG A 195 18.39 -1.94 -6.23
CA ARG A 195 19.21 -1.11 -7.12
C ARG A 195 18.51 -0.84 -8.44
N ARG A 196 18.51 0.44 -8.83
CA ARG A 196 18.05 0.86 -10.15
C ARG A 196 18.83 0.18 -11.27
N SER A 197 18.09 -0.33 -12.26
CA SER A 197 18.71 -0.85 -13.48
C SER A 197 19.32 0.27 -14.31
N ARG A 198 20.59 0.13 -14.68
CA ARG A 198 21.30 1.04 -15.59
C ARG A 198 20.95 0.81 -17.07
N ARG A 199 20.26 -0.30 -17.40
CA ARG A 199 20.01 -0.76 -18.78
C ARG A 199 18.51 -0.83 -19.12
N GLY A 200 17.67 -0.04 -18.43
CA GLY A 200 16.22 0.00 -18.69
C GLY A 200 15.44 -1.27 -18.30
N ARG A 201 16.08 -2.21 -17.59
CA ARG A 201 15.38 -3.42 -17.11
C ARG A 201 14.43 -3.07 -15.95
N PRO A 202 13.28 -3.76 -15.82
CA PRO A 202 12.41 -3.61 -14.65
C PRO A 202 13.21 -3.86 -13.36
N TRP A 203 12.99 -3.04 -12.34
CA TRP A 203 13.66 -3.11 -11.04
C TRP A 203 12.68 -2.68 -9.93
N GLY A 204 13.00 -2.96 -8.67
CA GLY A 204 12.14 -2.60 -7.53
C GLY A 204 10.75 -3.22 -7.63
N VAL A 205 9.71 -2.41 -7.35
CA VAL A 205 8.31 -2.87 -7.39
C VAL A 205 7.88 -3.34 -8.78
N LEU A 206 8.45 -2.81 -9.86
CA LEU A 206 8.07 -3.23 -11.22
C LEU A 206 8.33 -4.71 -11.48
N ARG A 207 9.33 -5.31 -10.80
CA ARG A 207 9.61 -6.74 -10.90
C ARG A 207 8.54 -7.58 -10.20
N LEU A 208 7.96 -7.09 -9.11
CA LEU A 208 6.84 -7.75 -8.43
C LEU A 208 5.58 -7.77 -9.30
N LEU A 209 5.41 -6.78 -10.16
CA LEU A 209 4.24 -6.65 -11.04
C LEU A 209 4.32 -7.53 -12.30
N GLN A 210 5.47 -8.16 -12.55
CA GLN A 210 5.60 -9.05 -13.70
C GLN A 210 4.85 -10.36 -13.45
N PRO A 211 4.19 -10.92 -14.48
CA PRO A 211 3.61 -12.24 -14.38
C PRO A 211 4.71 -13.25 -14.04
N GLY A 212 4.45 -14.12 -13.06
CA GLY A 212 5.39 -15.19 -12.71
C GLY A 212 5.63 -16.14 -13.88
N PRO A 213 6.62 -17.05 -13.80
CA PRO A 213 6.99 -17.97 -14.89
C PRO A 213 5.87 -18.92 -15.35
N ALA A 214 4.75 -18.99 -14.62
CA ALA A 214 3.53 -19.72 -15.01
C ALA A 214 2.49 -18.85 -15.76
N GLY A 215 2.82 -17.59 -16.09
CA GLY A 215 1.97 -16.70 -16.87
C GLY A 215 2.11 -16.97 -18.37
N ASN A 216 0.99 -17.16 -19.07
CA ASN A 216 0.97 -17.37 -20.51
C ASN A 216 1.58 -16.12 -21.22
N PRO A 217 2.58 -16.25 -22.11
CA PRO A 217 3.26 -15.11 -22.76
C PRO A 217 2.34 -14.18 -23.56
N ALA A 218 1.13 -14.62 -23.91
CA ALA A 218 0.11 -13.78 -24.54
C ALA A 218 -0.36 -12.58 -23.66
N ASP A 219 -0.20 -12.65 -22.34
CA ASP A 219 -0.64 -11.61 -21.37
C ASP A 219 0.34 -10.42 -21.28
N SER A 220 1.46 -10.47 -22.01
CA SER A 220 2.53 -9.45 -21.98
C SER A 220 2.29 -8.24 -22.90
N ARG A 221 1.23 -8.27 -23.72
CA ARG A 221 0.91 -7.22 -24.72
C ARG A 221 -0.16 -6.21 -24.27
N GLU A 222 -0.78 -6.38 -23.11
CA GLU A 222 -1.70 -5.35 -22.61
C GLU A 222 -0.91 -4.11 -22.18
N LYS A 223 -1.18 -2.98 -22.87
CA LYS A 223 -0.64 -1.67 -22.51
C LYS A 223 -0.90 -1.44 -21.02
N PHE A 224 0.17 -1.20 -20.27
CA PHE A 224 0.14 -0.92 -18.83
C PHE A 224 -0.58 0.42 -18.58
N LEU A 225 -1.90 0.37 -18.44
CA LEU A 225 -2.73 1.50 -18.07
C LEU A 225 -3.07 1.38 -16.59
N ILE A 226 -2.48 2.25 -15.76
CA ILE A 226 -2.90 2.40 -14.36
C ILE A 226 -4.14 3.29 -14.38
N ALA A 227 -5.32 2.72 -14.17
CA ALA A 227 -6.53 3.50 -13.90
C ALA A 227 -6.41 4.12 -12.51
N ILE A 228 -6.27 5.44 -12.44
CA ILE A 228 -6.16 6.15 -11.16
C ILE A 228 -7.58 6.45 -10.64
N PRO A 229 -7.95 6.03 -9.41
CA PRO A 229 -9.29 6.28 -8.88
C PRO A 229 -9.52 7.77 -8.57
N GLY A 230 -10.59 8.35 -9.12
CA GLY A 230 -11.13 9.65 -8.71
C GLY A 230 -10.88 10.80 -9.69
N ALA A 231 -11.83 11.74 -9.73
CA ALA A 231 -11.73 13.00 -10.46
C ALA A 231 -10.87 14.02 -9.69
N ALA A 232 -9.58 13.71 -9.49
CA ALA A 232 -8.64 14.70 -8.97
C ALA A 232 -8.16 15.62 -10.11
N PRO A 233 -7.98 16.93 -9.86
CA PRO A 233 -7.34 17.82 -10.82
C PRO A 233 -6.00 17.25 -11.28
N ARG A 234 -5.71 17.35 -12.58
CA ARG A 234 -4.51 16.78 -13.21
C ARG A 234 -3.20 17.16 -12.48
N ARG A 235 -3.16 18.32 -11.82
CA ARG A 235 -2.01 18.80 -11.04
C ARG A 235 -1.72 17.92 -9.82
N ASP A 236 -2.77 17.57 -9.07
CA ASP A 236 -2.67 16.79 -7.83
C ASP A 236 -2.37 15.32 -8.15
N LEU A 237 -2.90 14.84 -9.27
CA LEU A 237 -2.58 13.53 -9.83
C LEU A 237 -1.09 13.41 -10.18
N CYS A 238 -0.54 14.40 -10.89
CA CYS A 238 0.87 14.44 -11.23
C CYS A 238 1.77 14.54 -9.98
N ALA A 239 1.34 15.27 -8.95
CA ALA A 239 2.06 15.35 -7.68
C ALA A 239 2.08 13.99 -6.96
N ALA A 240 0.93 13.31 -6.88
CA ALA A 240 0.83 11.98 -6.28
C ALA A 240 1.64 10.93 -7.05
N VAL A 241 1.63 10.99 -8.39
CA VAL A 241 2.44 10.10 -9.24
C VAL A 241 3.94 10.39 -9.05
N ARG A 242 4.35 11.66 -8.95
CA ARG A 242 5.75 12.02 -8.66
C ARG A 242 6.18 11.59 -7.26
N PHE A 243 5.31 11.72 -6.26
CA PHE A 243 5.59 11.22 -4.92
C PHE A 243 5.76 9.69 -4.91
N VAL A 244 4.86 8.96 -5.58
CA VAL A 244 4.99 7.50 -5.68
C VAL A 244 6.24 7.11 -6.48
N LEU A 245 6.52 7.76 -7.60
CA LEU A 245 7.68 7.44 -8.41
C LEU A 245 8.98 7.85 -7.70
N GLY A 246 9.08 9.06 -7.17
CA GLY A 246 10.28 9.61 -6.55
C GLY A 246 10.51 9.12 -5.13
N ASP A 247 9.54 9.33 -4.24
CA ASP A 247 9.72 9.14 -2.80
C ASP A 247 9.44 7.70 -2.35
N VAL A 248 8.54 6.99 -3.04
CA VAL A 248 8.23 5.58 -2.73
C VAL A 248 9.11 4.63 -3.55
N LEU A 249 9.34 4.95 -4.83
CA LEU A 249 10.04 4.06 -5.77
C LEU A 249 11.46 4.52 -6.13
N GLY A 250 11.94 5.67 -5.65
CA GLY A 250 13.31 6.15 -5.90
C GLY A 250 13.60 6.57 -7.36
N CYS A 251 12.56 6.89 -8.14
CA CYS A 251 12.66 7.28 -9.54
C CYS A 251 12.87 8.79 -9.70
N GLY A 252 13.95 9.21 -10.36
CA GLY A 252 14.08 10.59 -10.85
C GLY A 252 13.04 10.86 -11.94
N CYS A 253 12.14 11.82 -11.70
CA CYS A 253 11.11 12.23 -12.65
C CYS A 253 11.59 13.46 -13.44
N GLU A 254 12.37 13.25 -14.50
CA GLU A 254 12.72 14.34 -15.42
C GLU A 254 11.53 14.63 -16.36
N PRO A 255 11.08 15.89 -16.50
CA PRO A 255 10.13 16.23 -17.55
C PRO A 255 10.79 15.94 -18.91
N LYS A 256 10.09 15.19 -19.77
CA LYS A 256 10.52 15.00 -21.18
C LYS A 256 10.70 16.39 -21.80
N ARG A 257 11.95 16.79 -22.07
CA ARG A 257 12.22 17.87 -23.02
C ARG A 257 11.69 17.40 -24.37
N THR A 258 10.67 18.09 -24.88
CA THR A 258 10.19 17.93 -26.24
C THR A 258 11.32 18.31 -27.20
N PRO A 259 11.72 17.43 -28.15
CA PRO A 259 12.67 17.82 -29.18
C PRO A 259 11.95 18.74 -30.15
N GLY A 260 12.32 20.03 -30.19
CA GLY A 260 11.72 20.98 -31.12
C GLY A 260 11.69 22.45 -30.73
N THR A 261 12.54 22.92 -29.82
CA THR A 261 12.68 24.37 -29.57
C THR A 261 14.13 24.76 -29.82
N PRO A 262 14.44 25.59 -30.84
CA PRO A 262 15.80 26.06 -31.06
C PRO A 262 16.25 26.94 -29.88
N PRO A 263 17.57 27.02 -29.60
CA PRO A 263 18.08 27.88 -28.55
C PRO A 263 17.76 29.34 -28.93
N GLY A 264 16.81 29.94 -28.19
CA GLY A 264 16.56 31.37 -28.26
C GLY A 264 17.82 32.10 -27.88
N THR A 265 18.38 32.81 -28.85
CA THR A 265 19.44 33.80 -28.70
C THR A 265 19.14 34.71 -27.52
N ALA A 266 19.95 34.63 -26.46
CA ALA A 266 20.02 35.67 -25.45
C ALA A 266 20.64 36.91 -26.09
N ARG A 267 19.81 37.70 -26.78
CA ARG A 267 20.16 39.02 -27.28
C ARG A 267 20.00 39.98 -26.10
N GLY A 268 21.12 40.51 -25.64
CA GLY A 268 21.15 41.51 -24.58
C GLY A 268 20.40 42.78 -24.98
N HIS A 269 19.76 43.38 -23.98
CA HIS A 269 19.51 44.82 -23.97
C HIS A 269 19.99 45.37 -22.63
N ARG A 270 20.99 46.25 -22.72
CA ARG A 270 21.44 47.19 -21.69
C ARG A 270 20.34 48.21 -21.42
N GLU A 271 20.27 48.73 -20.18
CA GLU A 271 20.31 50.18 -19.92
C GLU A 271 20.46 50.56 -18.43
N GLY A 272 21.20 51.65 -18.19
CA GLY A 272 21.43 52.38 -16.92
C GLY A 272 22.72 51.96 -16.18
N GLY A 273 23.86 52.66 -16.19
CA GLY A 273 24.11 54.12 -16.08
C GLY A 273 23.86 54.55 -14.62
N THR A 274 24.80 55.04 -13.80
CA THR A 274 25.95 55.94 -13.99
C THR A 274 26.86 55.96 -12.74
N GLY A 275 28.14 56.32 -12.91
CA GLY A 275 29.07 56.67 -11.82
C GLY A 275 30.54 56.56 -12.23
N GLY A 276 31.10 57.59 -12.89
CA GLY A 276 32.53 57.69 -13.27
C GLY A 276 33.42 58.27 -12.14
N PRO A 277 34.57 58.93 -12.43
CA PRO A 277 35.38 58.93 -13.67
C PRO A 277 36.93 58.90 -13.44
N ARG A 278 37.71 58.89 -14.55
CA ARG A 278 39.00 59.59 -14.84
C ARG A 278 40.27 58.77 -15.16
N GLY A 279 40.94 59.27 -16.20
CA GLY A 279 42.26 58.97 -16.76
C GLY A 279 42.13 58.45 -18.21
N GLU A 280 42.64 59.04 -19.29
CA GLU A 280 43.54 60.17 -19.51
C GLU A 280 43.72 60.38 -21.06
N PHE A 281 44.00 61.62 -21.49
CA PHE A 281 44.53 62.10 -22.81
C PHE A 281 43.78 61.82 -24.13
N GLY A 282 43.67 62.73 -25.11
CA GLY A 282 44.23 64.06 -25.32
C GLY A 282 44.29 64.38 -26.83
N VAL A 283 43.94 65.63 -27.17
CA VAL A 283 43.93 66.33 -28.49
C VAL A 283 42.71 66.07 -29.39
#